data_AF-A0A520J2S6-F1
#
_entry.id   AF-A0A520J2S6-F1
#
_cell.length_a   1.000
_cell.length_b   1.000
_cell.length_c   1.000
_cell.angle_alpha   90.00
_cell.angle_beta   90.00
_cell.angle_gamma   90.00
#
_symmetry.space_group_name_H-M   'P 1'
#
loop_
_entity.id
_entity.type
_entity.pdbx_description
1 polymer ?
#
loop_
_entity_poly.entity_id
_entity_poly.type
_entity_poly.pdbx_seq_one_letter_code
_entity_poly.pdbx_strand_id
1 'polypeptide(L)'
;MHAMSPTEVFLLAMLLIFSVPYLFWRFARTDYWAPLVVVQIIGGILLGPGVLGALFPSYYALVFTPATIGSLNGVAWWAVMLFVWIAGIELDLEEAWRRRGETSVTAGFA
;
A
#
# COMPACT_ATOMS: atom_id res chain seq x y z
N MET A 1 -15.98 -29.50 4.60
CA MET A 1 -15.69 -28.05 4.51
C MET A 1 -14.33 -27.92 3.84
N HIS A 2 -14.24 -27.34 2.64
CA HIS A 2 -12.96 -27.12 1.98
C HIS A 2 -12.20 -26.04 2.75
N ALA A 3 -11.02 -26.38 3.29
CA ALA A 3 -10.10 -25.40 3.82
C ALA A 3 -9.52 -24.59 2.65
N MET A 4 -9.51 -23.26 2.75
CA MET A 4 -8.93 -22.41 1.71
C MET A 4 -7.42 -22.63 1.63
N SER A 5 -6.92 -22.74 0.41
CA SER A 5 -5.49 -22.79 0.12
C SER A 5 -4.82 -21.45 0.47
N PRO A 6 -3.50 -21.44 0.74
CA PRO A 6 -2.76 -20.20 0.99
C PRO A 6 -2.91 -19.18 -0.14
N THR A 7 -2.99 -19.65 -1.39
CA THR A 7 -3.20 -18.79 -2.57
C THR A 7 -4.57 -18.13 -2.56
N GLU A 8 -5.64 -18.86 -2.25
CA GLU A 8 -7.00 -18.29 -2.16
C GLU A 8 -7.07 -17.23 -1.04
N VAL A 9 -6.46 -17.51 0.12
CA VAL A 9 -6.39 -16.55 1.24
C VAL A 9 -5.60 -15.30 0.83
N PHE A 10 -4.49 -15.45 0.11
CA PHE A 10 -3.72 -14.33 -0.41
C PHE A 10 -4.52 -13.49 -1.42
N LEU A 11 -5.20 -14.12 -2.38
CA LEU A 11 -6.06 -13.42 -3.35
C LEU A 11 -7.23 -12.71 -2.65
N LEU A 12 -7.81 -13.32 -1.62
CA LEU A 12 -8.83 -12.68 -0.78
C LEU A 12 -8.28 -11.45 -0.07
N ALA A 13 -7.08 -11.54 0.51
CA ALA A 13 -6.43 -10.39 1.15
C ALA A 13 -6.15 -9.26 0.15
N MET A 14 -5.63 -9.58 -1.05
CA MET A 14 -5.45 -8.58 -2.12
C MET A 14 -6.78 -7.94 -2.53
N LEU A 15 -7.82 -8.75 -2.72
CA LEU A 15 -9.15 -8.25 -3.05
C LEU A 15 -9.64 -7.28 -1.99
N LEU A 16 -9.50 -7.61 -0.70
CA LEU A 16 -9.90 -6.73 0.40
C LEU A 16 -9.08 -5.42 0.44
N ILE A 17 -7.76 -5.52 0.31
CA ILE A 17 -6.84 -4.36 0.34
C ILE A 17 -7.16 -3.37 -0.79
N PHE A 18 -7.50 -3.86 -1.99
CA PHE A 18 -7.83 -2.97 -3.11
C PHE A 18 -9.29 -2.52 -3.11
N SER A 19 -10.23 -3.44 -2.89
CA SER A 19 -11.66 -3.15 -3.03
C SER A 19 -12.22 -2.35 -1.87
N VAL A 20 -11.87 -2.64 -0.62
CA VAL A 20 -12.49 -1.96 0.54
C VAL A 20 -12.17 -0.45 0.52
N PRO A 21 -10.90 -0.01 0.39
CA PRO A 21 -10.60 1.41 0.32
C PRO A 21 -11.13 2.06 -0.97
N TYR A 22 -11.13 1.34 -2.10
CA TYR A 22 -11.68 1.86 -3.36
C TYR A 22 -13.18 2.09 -3.28
N LEU A 23 -13.95 1.12 -2.77
CA LEU A 23 -15.39 1.23 -2.60
C LEU A 23 -15.71 2.34 -1.61
N PHE A 24 -14.96 2.43 -0.50
CA PHE A 24 -15.09 3.55 0.43
C PHE A 24 -14.85 4.89 -0.27
N TRP A 25 -13.72 5.06 -0.97
CA TRP A 25 -13.38 6.28 -1.70
C TRP A 25 -14.46 6.66 -2.73
N ARG A 26 -14.97 5.67 -3.47
CA ARG A 26 -15.97 5.88 -4.53
C ARG A 26 -17.34 6.23 -3.97
N PHE A 27 -17.80 5.55 -2.93
CA PHE A 27 -19.14 5.76 -2.37
C PHE A 27 -19.21 6.93 -1.41
N ALA A 28 -18.14 7.18 -0.64
CA ALA A 28 -18.03 8.33 0.24
C ALA A 28 -17.74 9.65 -0.50
N ARG A 29 -17.48 9.59 -1.82
CA ARG A 29 -17.14 10.75 -2.67
C ARG A 29 -16.01 11.59 -2.08
N THR A 30 -14.98 10.91 -1.58
CA THR A 30 -13.81 11.55 -0.99
C THR A 30 -12.78 11.99 -2.04
N ASP A 31 -13.09 11.81 -3.33
CA ASP A 31 -12.26 12.16 -4.47
C ASP A 31 -11.90 13.65 -4.52
N TYR A 32 -12.75 14.52 -3.98
CA TYR A 32 -12.46 15.95 -3.85
C TYR A 32 -11.42 16.26 -2.75
N TRP A 33 -11.31 15.42 -1.73
CA TRP A 33 -10.49 15.69 -0.52
C TRP A 33 -9.17 14.95 -0.52
N ALA A 34 -9.18 13.70 -0.98
CA ALA A 34 -8.03 12.81 -0.90
C ALA A 34 -7.90 11.97 -2.18
N PRO A 35 -6.70 11.92 -2.78
CA PRO A 35 -6.38 10.94 -3.80
C PRO A 35 -6.58 9.51 -3.27
N LEU A 36 -6.96 8.57 -4.14
CA LEU A 36 -7.23 7.18 -3.77
C LEU A 36 -6.06 6.53 -3.02
N VAL A 37 -4.82 6.83 -3.39
CA VAL A 37 -3.62 6.30 -2.73
C VAL A 37 -3.57 6.64 -1.24
N VAL A 38 -3.99 7.86 -0.86
CA VAL A 38 -4.04 8.28 0.55
C VAL A 38 -5.07 7.46 1.32
N VAL A 39 -6.25 7.23 0.72
CA VAL A 39 -7.30 6.40 1.31
C VAL A 39 -6.86 4.93 1.42
N GLN A 40 -6.09 4.42 0.46
CA GLN A 40 -5.52 3.08 0.53
C GLN A 40 -4.47 2.94 1.63
N ILE A 41 -3.61 3.95 1.85
CA ILE A 41 -2.66 3.95 2.98
C ILE A 41 -3.40 3.90 4.31
N ILE A 42 -4.39 4.79 4.50
CA ILE A 42 -5.21 4.81 5.73
C ILE A 42 -5.97 3.49 5.88
N GLY A 43 -6.58 2.99 4.81
CA GLY A 43 -7.28 1.71 4.78
C GLY A 43 -6.37 0.54 5.16
N GLY A 44 -5.12 0.52 4.66
CA GLY A 44 -4.12 -0.46 5.03
C GLY A 44 -3.76 -0.42 6.52
N ILE A 45 -3.62 0.77 7.10
CA ILE A 45 -3.38 0.94 8.55
C ILE A 45 -4.58 0.40 9.35
N LEU A 46 -5.81 0.72 8.94
CA LEU A 46 -7.04 0.24 9.59
C LEU A 46 -7.22 -1.27 9.47
N LEU A 47 -6.88 -1.86 8.32
CA LEU A 47 -6.90 -3.30 8.08
C LEU A 47 -5.75 -4.04 8.78
N GLY A 48 -4.73 -3.29 9.24
CA GLY A 48 -3.56 -3.83 9.90
C GLY A 48 -3.83 -4.36 11.32
N PRO A 49 -2.79 -4.94 11.95
CA PRO A 49 -2.94 -5.60 13.25
C PRO A 49 -3.28 -4.64 14.38
N GLY A 50 -2.88 -3.36 14.27
CA GLY A 50 -3.11 -2.34 15.29
C GLY A 50 -4.58 -1.91 15.44
N VAL A 51 -5.41 -2.13 14.42
CA VAL A 51 -6.84 -1.76 14.45
C VAL A 51 -7.70 -2.99 14.20
N LEU A 52 -7.75 -3.52 12.96
CA LEU A 52 -8.55 -4.71 12.67
C LEU A 52 -8.08 -5.93 13.48
N GLY A 53 -6.77 -6.13 13.62
CA GLY A 53 -6.22 -7.23 14.42
C GLY A 53 -6.57 -7.14 15.92
N ALA A 54 -6.67 -5.93 16.47
CA ALA A 54 -7.06 -5.71 17.86
C ALA A 54 -8.58 -5.84 18.07
N LEU A 55 -9.38 -5.31 17.15
CA LEU A 55 -10.85 -5.31 17.25
C LEU A 55 -11.46 -6.67 16.87
N PHE A 56 -10.90 -7.34 15.87
CA PHE A 56 -11.44 -8.57 15.27
C PHE A 56 -10.33 -9.62 15.03
N PRO A 57 -9.68 -10.12 16.10
CA PRO A 57 -8.49 -10.98 16.00
C PRO A 57 -8.73 -12.27 15.21
N SER A 58 -9.91 -12.89 15.34
CA SER A 58 -10.25 -14.11 14.61
C SER A 58 -10.38 -13.88 13.11
N TYR A 59 -11.00 -12.77 12.69
CA TYR A 59 -11.12 -12.40 11.27
C TYR A 59 -9.77 -12.01 10.67
N TYR A 60 -8.98 -11.25 11.43
CA TYR A 60 -7.64 -10.88 11.02
C TYR A 60 -6.76 -12.13 10.80
N ALA A 61 -6.79 -13.10 11.71
CA ALA A 61 -6.00 -14.33 11.59
C ALA A 61 -6.44 -15.23 10.41
N LEU A 62 -7.69 -15.13 9.95
CA LEU A 62 -8.18 -15.87 8.78
C LEU A 62 -7.65 -15.30 7.46
N VAL A 63 -7.50 -13.97 7.37
CA VAL A 63 -7.12 -13.28 6.13
C VAL A 63 -5.61 -12.99 6.09
N PHE A 64 -5.05 -12.50 7.19
CA PHE A 64 -3.65 -12.09 7.30
C PHE A 64 -2.82 -13.16 8.01
N THR A 65 -2.78 -14.35 7.41
CA THR A 65 -1.92 -15.45 7.87
C THR A 65 -0.43 -15.09 7.70
N PRO A 66 0.50 -15.76 8.41
CA PRO A 66 1.93 -15.53 8.20
C PRO A 66 2.39 -15.73 6.75
N ALA A 67 1.81 -16.70 6.04
CA ALA A 67 2.09 -16.92 4.62
C ALA A 67 1.61 -15.75 3.76
N THR A 68 0.38 -15.28 3.98
CA THR A 68 -0.20 -14.12 3.28
C THR A 68 0.60 -12.85 3.52
N ILE A 69 0.98 -12.57 4.77
CA ILE A 69 1.82 -11.42 5.13
C ILE A 69 3.19 -11.55 4.46
N GLY A 70 3.79 -12.74 4.45
CA GLY A 70 5.06 -12.99 3.74
C GLY A 70 4.97 -12.68 2.25
N SER A 71 3.91 -13.15 1.57
CA SER A 71 3.68 -12.86 0.16
C SER A 71 3.43 -11.36 -0.11
N LEU A 72 2.62 -10.69 0.72
CA LEU A 72 2.37 -9.25 0.62
C LEU A 72 3.66 -8.44 0.80
N ASN A 73 4.49 -8.81 1.78
CA ASN A 73 5.79 -8.18 1.98
C ASN A 73 6.66 -8.36 0.72
N GLY A 74 6.75 -9.58 0.18
CA GLY A 74 7.50 -9.84 -1.05
C GLY A 74 7.08 -8.91 -2.20
N VAL A 75 5.77 -8.75 -2.42
CA VAL A 75 5.23 -7.80 -3.41
C VAL A 75 5.59 -6.35 -3.08
N ALA A 76 5.53 -5.95 -1.80
CA ALA A 76 5.87 -4.60 -1.37
C ALA A 76 7.34 -4.26 -1.67
N TRP A 77 8.28 -5.18 -1.42
CA TRP A 77 9.69 -4.99 -1.77
C TRP A 77 9.89 -4.78 -3.27
N TRP A 78 9.22 -5.59 -4.10
CA TRP A 78 9.24 -5.42 -5.55
C TRP A 78 8.63 -4.07 -5.97
N ALA A 79 7.49 -3.69 -5.40
CA ALA A 79 6.82 -2.44 -5.72
C ALA A 79 7.70 -1.22 -5.40
N VAL A 80 8.35 -1.20 -4.22
CA VAL A 80 9.27 -0.14 -3.83
C VAL A 80 10.48 -0.09 -4.76
N MET A 81 11.10 -1.22 -5.08
CA MET A 81 12.24 -1.27 -5.98
C MET A 81 11.89 -0.75 -7.38
N LEU A 82 10.76 -1.18 -7.93
CA LEU A 82 10.27 -0.71 -9.23
C LEU A 82 9.93 0.78 -9.20
N PHE A 83 9.28 1.26 -8.13
CA PHE A 83 8.95 2.68 -7.96
C PHE A 83 10.20 3.56 -7.97
N VAL A 84 11.21 3.22 -7.15
CA VAL A 84 12.48 3.97 -7.08
C VAL A 84 13.24 3.88 -8.40
N TRP A 85 13.22 2.73 -9.07
CA TRP A 85 13.87 2.56 -10.37
C TRP A 85 13.25 3.45 -11.45
N ILE A 86 11.93 3.46 -11.57
CA ILE A 86 11.21 4.32 -12.52
C ILE A 86 11.48 5.79 -12.20
N ALA A 87 11.38 6.19 -10.92
CA ALA A 87 11.70 7.55 -10.50
C ALA A 87 13.15 7.95 -10.85
N GLY A 88 14.09 7.01 -10.75
CA GLY A 88 15.49 7.22 -11.14
C GLY A 88 15.68 7.38 -12.65
N ILE A 89 14.90 6.67 -13.48
CA ILE A 89 14.94 6.81 -14.95
C ILE A 89 14.32 8.14 -15.40
N GLU A 90 13.25 8.59 -14.73
CA GLU A 90 12.55 9.83 -15.05
C GLU A 90 13.28 11.09 -14.52
N LEU A 91 14.30 10.91 -13.67
CA LEU A 91 15.07 12.01 -13.09
C LEU A 91 16.09 12.62 -14.06
N ASP A 92 15.94 13.90 -14.36
CA ASP A 92 16.95 14.70 -15.05
C ASP A 92 18.05 15.15 -14.09
N LEU A 93 19.21 14.49 -14.16
CA LEU A 93 20.37 14.79 -13.31
C LEU A 93 21.03 16.13 -13.64
N GLU A 94 20.97 16.58 -14.89
CA GLU A 94 21.57 17.85 -15.31
C GLU A 94 20.79 19.02 -14.71
N GLU A 95 19.45 18.97 -14.80
CA GLU A 95 18.57 19.95 -14.17
C GLU A 95 18.72 19.93 -12.64
N ALA A 96 18.71 18.72 -12.05
CA ALA A 96 18.85 18.54 -10.60
C ALA A 96 20.15 19.15 -10.09
N TRP A 97 21.25 19.01 -10.83
CA TRP A 97 22.54 19.58 -10.49
C TRP A 97 22.60 21.09 -10.68
N ARG A 98 22.00 21.61 -11.76
CA ARG A 98 21.90 23.05 -12.02
C ARG A 98 21.15 23.78 -10.91
N ARG A 99 20.12 23.15 -10.33
CA ARG A 99 19.32 23.66 -9.21
C ARG A 99 19.63 22.99 -7.86
N ARG A 100 20.85 22.50 -7.67
CA ARG A 100 21.23 21.65 -6.51
C ARG A 100 20.81 22.20 -5.14
N GLY A 101 20.82 23.51 -4.93
CA GLY A 101 20.38 24.12 -3.67
C GLY A 101 18.89 23.88 -3.40
N GLU A 102 18.04 24.22 -4.37
CA GLU A 102 16.58 24.04 -4.29
C GLU A 102 16.21 22.55 -4.28
N THR A 103 16.87 21.76 -5.13
CA THR A 103 16.64 20.31 -5.24
C THR A 103 16.99 19.59 -3.94
N SER A 104 18.16 19.88 -3.33
CA SER A 104 18.57 19.23 -2.08
C SER A 104 17.68 19.62 -0.90
N VAL A 105 17.24 20.87 -0.81
CA VAL A 105 16.29 21.30 0.23
C VAL A 105 14.95 20.59 0.02
N THR A 106 14.41 20.62 -1.20
CA THR A 106 13.10 19.99 -1.47
C THR A 106 13.13 18.48 -1.26
N ALA A 107 14.14 17.78 -1.79
CA ALA A 107 14.28 16.33 -1.62
C ALA A 107 14.64 15.92 -0.18
N GLY A 108 15.34 16.78 0.57
CA GLY A 108 15.70 16.50 1.96
C GLY A 108 14.54 16.68 2.95
N PHE A 109 13.51 17.46 2.59
CA PHE A 109 12.36 17.75 3.44
C PHE A 109 11.01 17.22 2.92
N ALA A 110 11.00 16.56 1.75
CA ALA A 110 9.84 15.82 1.23
C ALA A 110 9.72 14.44 1.88
#